data_AF-A0AAV0IDD0-F1
#
_entry.id   AF-A0AAV0IDD0-F1
#
_cell.length_a   1.000
_cell.length_b   1.000
_cell.length_c   1.000
_cell.angle_alpha   90.00
_cell.angle_beta   90.00
_cell.angle_gamma   90.00
#
_symmetry.space_group_name_H-M   'P 1'
#
loop_
_entity.id
_entity.type
_entity.pdbx_description
1 polymer ?
#
loop_
_entity_poly.entity_id
_entity_poly.type
_entity_poly.pdbx_seq_one_letter_code
_entity_poly.pdbx_strand_id
1 'polypeptide(L)'
;MTFLYLPFAAISLGDEHVGYSRLDFSELKISVVGGRPFSCGGDYLYRKKLLSARYGVQDMEGSARRIYNVALGTPEDNLVILLAHNGPTGLGSNLNDICGKDWSVGGGDHGDPDLAQALSRLKDSSNLHIPLIVFGHMHKQLAYRAGLRKMIVVGHDDTIYLNGAIVPRVKPVNREPRATQESEGTLRAFTLVEIVEGRVEKIAETWVSVARDGGTAMAEELVLFDGKPLR
;
A
#
# COMPACT_ATOMS: atom_id res chain seq x y z
N MET A 1 -18.01 -25.95 32.10
CA MET A 1 -18.47 -25.43 30.80
C MET A 1 -17.46 -24.39 30.36
N THR A 2 -16.42 -24.84 29.67
CA THR A 2 -15.25 -24.03 29.31
C THR A 2 -15.49 -23.48 27.92
N PHE A 3 -15.72 -22.17 27.82
CA PHE A 3 -15.74 -21.50 26.53
C PHE A 3 -14.30 -21.36 26.04
N LEU A 4 -13.90 -22.24 25.11
CA LEU A 4 -12.71 -21.99 24.29
C LEU A 4 -13.04 -20.79 23.40
N TYR A 5 -12.48 -19.64 23.76
CA TYR A 5 -12.42 -18.46 22.91
C TYR A 5 -11.41 -18.76 21.80
N LEU A 6 -11.88 -19.29 20.67
CA LEU A 6 -11.09 -19.32 19.44
C LEU A 6 -11.06 -17.89 18.89
N PRO A 7 -9.91 -17.19 18.86
CA PRO A 7 -9.85 -15.92 18.16
C PRO A 7 -10.05 -16.23 16.68
N PHE A 8 -11.11 -15.66 16.10
CA PHE A 8 -11.29 -15.58 14.65
C PHE A 8 -10.15 -14.73 14.07
N ALA A 9 -9.01 -15.37 13.83
CA ALA A 9 -7.97 -14.85 12.97
C ALA A 9 -8.59 -14.60 11.60
N ALA A 10 -8.22 -13.48 10.98
CA ALA A 10 -8.45 -13.34 9.55
C ALA A 10 -7.46 -14.30 8.88
N ILE A 11 -7.90 -15.52 8.57
CA ILE A 11 -7.08 -16.64 8.09
C ILE A 11 -6.37 -16.35 6.75
N SER A 12 -6.64 -15.21 6.10
CA SER A 12 -6.05 -14.92 4.78
C SER A 12 -4.59 -14.43 4.81
N LEU A 13 -4.07 -13.96 5.94
CA LEU A 13 -2.69 -13.41 6.04
C LEU A 13 -1.93 -13.90 7.28
N GLY A 14 -2.47 -14.89 8.02
CA GLY A 14 -1.77 -15.57 9.10
C GLY A 14 -1.00 -14.66 10.07
N ASP A 15 0.24 -15.07 10.34
CA ASP A 15 1.20 -14.35 11.18
C ASP A 15 1.80 -13.15 10.44
N GLU A 16 1.61 -13.06 9.12
CA GLU A 16 2.08 -11.97 8.26
C GLU A 16 1.16 -10.73 8.31
N HIS A 17 0.09 -10.75 9.11
CA HIS A 17 -0.84 -9.63 9.22
C HIS A 17 -0.26 -8.47 10.06
N VAL A 18 0.04 -7.35 9.40
CA VAL A 18 0.60 -6.15 10.05
C VAL A 18 -0.40 -5.07 10.45
N GLY A 19 -1.72 -5.24 10.26
CA GLY A 19 -2.69 -4.17 10.57
C GLY A 19 -2.62 -3.71 12.04
N TYR A 20 -2.24 -2.44 12.29
CA TYR A 20 -1.91 -1.92 13.62
C TYR A 20 -0.89 -2.76 14.42
N SER A 21 0.03 -3.40 13.69
CA SER A 21 1.09 -4.25 14.19
C SER A 21 2.33 -4.08 13.29
N ARG A 22 3.40 -4.81 13.58
CA ARG A 22 4.60 -4.82 12.76
C ARG A 22 5.18 -6.21 12.62
N LEU A 23 6.05 -6.37 11.62
CA LEU A 23 6.93 -7.51 11.45
C LEU A 23 8.36 -7.02 11.27
N ASP A 24 9.26 -7.57 12.07
CA ASP A 24 10.67 -7.20 12.07
C ASP A 24 11.48 -8.29 11.35
N PHE A 25 12.23 -7.91 10.31
CA PHE A 25 13.12 -8.76 9.54
C PHE A 25 14.56 -8.40 9.88
N SER A 26 15.07 -8.95 10.99
CA SER A 26 16.38 -8.57 11.55
C SER A 26 17.56 -8.77 10.58
N GLU A 27 17.54 -9.84 9.77
CA GLU A 27 18.59 -10.10 8.78
C GLU A 27 18.67 -9.04 7.69
N LEU A 28 17.53 -8.45 7.33
CA LEU A 28 17.43 -7.40 6.33
C LEU A 28 17.53 -6.00 6.93
N LYS A 29 17.46 -5.88 8.26
CA LYS A 29 17.27 -4.62 8.99
C LYS A 29 16.07 -3.83 8.49
N ILE A 30 14.94 -4.53 8.29
CA ILE A 30 13.68 -3.96 7.81
C ILE A 30 12.60 -4.22 8.85
N SER A 31 11.79 -3.20 9.15
CA SER A 31 10.52 -3.36 9.87
C SER A 31 9.36 -2.98 8.96
N VAL A 32 8.37 -3.85 8.86
CA VAL A 32 7.13 -3.59 8.12
C VAL A 32 6.05 -3.21 9.12
N VAL A 33 5.60 -1.96 9.11
CA VAL A 33 4.58 -1.43 10.01
C VAL A 33 3.26 -1.29 9.27
N GLY A 34 2.18 -1.86 9.78
CA GLY A 34 0.87 -1.72 9.16
C GLY A 34 0.02 -0.61 9.76
N GLY A 35 -0.56 0.20 8.88
CA GLY A 35 -1.55 1.22 9.17
C GLY A 35 -2.95 0.63 9.45
N ARG A 36 -3.97 1.49 9.29
CA ARG A 36 -5.36 1.12 9.51
C ARG A 36 -5.85 0.07 8.50
N PRO A 37 -6.27 -1.13 8.94
CA PRO A 37 -6.90 -2.10 8.06
C PRO A 37 -8.31 -1.65 7.66
N PHE A 38 -8.78 -2.12 6.51
CA PHE A 38 -10.12 -1.83 5.96
C PHE A 38 -10.41 -0.36 5.67
N SER A 39 -9.40 0.52 5.66
CA SER A 39 -9.63 1.91 5.32
C SER A 39 -10.31 2.03 3.95
N CYS A 40 -11.16 3.02 3.76
CA CYS A 40 -11.72 3.36 2.45
C CYS A 40 -11.62 4.86 2.21
N GLY A 41 -10.57 5.50 2.76
CA GLY A 41 -10.33 6.92 2.65
C GLY A 41 -11.25 7.81 3.48
N GLY A 42 -10.82 9.05 3.64
CA GLY A 42 -11.55 10.10 4.33
C GLY A 42 -11.41 10.11 5.85
N ASP A 43 -12.16 11.00 6.48
CA ASP A 43 -12.04 11.43 7.87
C ASP A 43 -12.85 10.59 8.88
N TYR A 44 -13.20 9.35 8.51
CA TYR A 44 -14.00 8.47 9.34
C TYR A 44 -13.44 7.04 9.42
N LEU A 45 -13.84 6.32 10.47
CA LEU A 45 -13.50 4.91 10.66
C LEU A 45 -14.49 3.99 9.95
N TYR A 46 -14.11 3.46 8.79
CA TYR A 46 -14.85 2.36 8.17
C TYR A 46 -14.83 1.11 9.05
N ARG A 47 -15.98 0.43 9.19
CA ARG A 47 -16.15 -0.76 10.06
C ARG A 47 -15.72 -0.51 11.51
N LYS A 48 -16.05 0.65 12.09
CA LYS A 48 -15.75 1.02 13.48
C LYS A 48 -15.95 -0.10 14.53
N LYS A 49 -17.07 -0.83 14.47
CA LYS A 49 -17.34 -1.97 15.39
C LYS A 49 -16.27 -3.06 15.32
N LEU A 50 -15.79 -3.38 14.11
CA LEU A 50 -14.72 -4.36 13.89
C LEU A 50 -13.36 -3.82 14.38
N LEU A 51 -13.06 -2.55 14.08
CA LEU A 51 -11.82 -1.91 14.53
C LEU A 51 -11.73 -1.86 16.06
N SER A 52 -12.84 -1.51 16.70
CA SER A 52 -13.02 -1.51 18.14
C SER A 52 -12.82 -2.90 18.75
N ALA A 53 -13.54 -3.91 18.24
CA ALA A 53 -13.51 -5.26 18.79
C ALA A 53 -12.16 -5.97 18.60
N ARG A 54 -11.47 -5.75 17.47
CA ARG A 54 -10.25 -6.49 17.12
C ARG A 54 -8.96 -5.75 17.44
N TYR A 55 -8.97 -4.41 17.41
CA TYR A 55 -7.77 -3.60 17.58
C TYR A 55 -7.89 -2.57 18.71
N GLY A 56 -9.05 -2.47 19.37
CA GLY A 56 -9.28 -1.49 20.44
C GLY A 56 -9.40 -0.04 19.97
N VAL A 57 -9.45 0.22 18.66
CA VAL A 57 -9.47 1.56 18.08
C VAL A 57 -10.90 2.09 17.98
N GLN A 58 -11.17 3.25 18.60
CA GLN A 58 -12.52 3.85 18.68
C GLN A 58 -12.68 5.12 17.84
N ASP A 59 -11.60 5.79 17.47
CA ASP A 59 -11.61 7.06 16.75
C ASP A 59 -10.33 7.24 15.92
N MET A 60 -10.29 8.32 15.11
CA MET A 60 -9.17 8.64 14.23
C MET A 60 -7.88 8.89 15.01
N GLU A 61 -7.98 9.59 16.15
CA GLU A 61 -6.83 9.88 17.02
C GLU A 61 -6.25 8.59 17.63
N GLY A 62 -7.12 7.68 18.10
CA GLY A 62 -6.74 6.36 18.58
C GLY A 62 -6.08 5.51 17.50
N SER A 63 -6.55 5.63 16.25
CA SER A 63 -5.91 5.00 15.10
C SER A 63 -4.50 5.56 14.87
N ALA A 64 -4.37 6.89 14.76
CA ALA A 64 -3.09 7.56 14.54
C ALA A 64 -2.07 7.21 15.63
N ARG A 65 -2.50 7.26 16.90
CA ARG A 65 -1.68 6.87 18.04
C ARG A 65 -1.26 5.41 18.00
N ARG A 66 -2.12 4.52 17.53
CA ARG A 66 -1.77 3.10 17.39
C ARG A 66 -0.70 2.89 16.33
N ILE A 67 -0.84 3.51 15.15
CA ILE A 67 0.15 3.47 14.07
C ILE A 67 1.49 4.03 14.57
N TYR A 68 1.46 5.20 15.20
CA TYR A 68 2.62 5.86 15.80
C TYR A 68 3.35 4.94 16.81
N ASN A 69 2.64 4.38 17.79
CA ASN A 69 3.26 3.54 18.83
C ASN A 69 3.87 2.26 18.27
N VAL A 70 3.24 1.67 17.25
CA VAL A 70 3.75 0.45 16.60
C VAL A 70 5.06 0.74 15.87
N ALA A 71 5.10 1.85 15.12
CA ALA A 71 6.29 2.32 14.43
C ALA A 71 7.41 2.69 15.42
N LEU A 72 7.10 3.42 16.50
CA LEU A 72 8.10 3.83 17.49
C LEU A 72 8.81 2.65 18.16
N GLY A 73 8.15 1.49 18.26
CA GLY A 73 8.78 0.33 18.86
C GLY A 73 9.69 -0.48 17.93
N THR A 74 9.84 -0.11 16.64
CA THR A 74 10.75 -0.82 15.73
C THR A 74 12.20 -0.71 16.21
N PRO A 75 13.08 -1.69 15.91
CA PRO A 75 14.51 -1.57 16.21
C PRO A 75 15.12 -0.30 15.61
N GLU A 76 16.00 0.37 16.34
CA GLU A 76 16.56 1.69 15.96
C GLU A 76 17.36 1.65 14.65
N ASP A 77 18.01 0.51 14.34
CA ASP A 77 18.83 0.34 13.14
C ASP A 77 18.05 -0.23 11.94
N ASN A 78 16.76 -0.46 12.09
CA ASN A 78 15.91 -0.91 11.00
C ASN A 78 15.40 0.28 10.18
N LEU A 79 15.39 0.12 8.85
CA LEU A 79 14.52 0.94 8.01
C LEU A 79 13.07 0.50 8.20
N VAL A 80 12.15 1.45 8.11
CA VAL A 80 10.71 1.21 8.30
C VAL A 80 9.99 1.35 6.96
N ILE A 81 9.28 0.29 6.56
CA ILE A 81 8.31 0.33 5.45
C ILE A 81 6.92 0.37 6.05
N LEU A 82 6.15 1.41 5.75
CA LEU A 82 4.77 1.50 6.20
C LEU A 82 3.82 0.95 5.14
N LEU A 83 2.96 0.01 5.52
CA LEU A 83 1.90 -0.54 4.67
C LEU A 83 0.53 -0.06 5.13
N ALA A 84 -0.26 0.55 4.26
CA ALA A 84 -1.63 0.97 4.56
C ALA A 84 -2.60 0.51 3.49
N HIS A 85 -3.90 0.48 3.80
CA HIS A 85 -4.89 0.17 2.76
C HIS A 85 -5.04 1.35 1.78
N ASN A 86 -5.06 2.58 2.30
CA ASN A 86 -5.15 3.83 1.54
C ASN A 86 -4.02 4.77 1.95
N GLY A 87 -3.69 5.74 1.10
CA GLY A 87 -2.60 6.70 1.36
C GLY A 87 -3.00 7.79 2.35
N PRO A 88 -2.05 8.57 2.88
CA PRO A 88 -2.35 9.65 3.81
C PRO A 88 -3.07 10.81 3.11
N THR A 89 -3.82 11.58 3.89
CA THR A 89 -4.34 12.86 3.41
C THR A 89 -3.21 13.87 3.17
N GLY A 90 -3.46 14.87 2.33
CA GLY A 90 -2.48 15.86 1.87
C GLY A 90 -1.87 15.54 0.50
N LEU A 91 -2.28 14.43 -0.13
CA LEU A 91 -1.77 13.96 -1.42
C LEU A 91 -2.86 13.80 -2.49
N GLY A 92 -4.00 14.50 -2.34
CA GLY A 92 -5.18 14.36 -3.18
C GLY A 92 -5.80 15.66 -3.67
N SER A 93 -5.02 16.74 -3.88
CA SER A 93 -5.56 18.04 -4.28
C SER A 93 -6.27 18.03 -5.64
N ASN A 94 -5.81 17.21 -6.59
CA ASN A 94 -6.41 17.03 -7.91
C ASN A 94 -7.00 15.62 -8.07
N LEU A 95 -7.95 15.46 -9.00
CA LEU A 95 -8.60 14.16 -9.28
C LEU A 95 -7.60 13.01 -9.53
N ASN A 96 -6.53 13.29 -10.27
CA ASN A 96 -5.54 12.29 -10.67
C ASN A 96 -4.34 12.17 -9.71
N ASP A 97 -4.34 12.91 -8.61
CA ASP A 97 -3.31 12.76 -7.58
C ASP A 97 -3.43 11.40 -6.89
N ILE A 98 -2.37 10.95 -6.23
CA ILE A 98 -2.26 9.58 -5.70
C ILE A 98 -3.39 9.24 -4.70
N CYS A 99 -3.87 10.22 -3.94
CA CYS A 99 -5.02 10.14 -3.03
C CYS A 99 -6.24 10.95 -3.49
N GLY A 100 -6.29 11.39 -4.76
CA GLY A 100 -7.34 12.25 -5.29
C GLY A 100 -8.67 11.54 -5.55
N LYS A 101 -9.79 12.10 -5.09
CA LYS A 101 -11.13 11.55 -5.32
C LYS A 101 -11.60 11.85 -6.74
N ASP A 102 -11.89 10.82 -7.53
CA ASP A 102 -12.22 10.93 -8.96
C ASP A 102 -13.65 10.50 -9.34
N TRP A 103 -14.45 10.05 -8.38
CA TRP A 103 -15.83 9.58 -8.61
C TRP A 103 -16.93 10.55 -8.18
N SER A 104 -16.59 11.75 -7.71
CA SER A 104 -17.58 12.77 -7.33
C SER A 104 -17.25 14.15 -7.86
N VAL A 105 -18.29 14.91 -8.23
CA VAL A 105 -18.17 16.32 -8.60
C VAL A 105 -17.48 17.10 -7.48
N GLY A 106 -16.49 17.91 -7.85
CA GLY A 106 -15.65 18.67 -6.91
C GLY A 106 -14.37 17.95 -6.47
N GLY A 107 -14.27 16.63 -6.63
CA GLY A 107 -13.08 15.85 -6.28
C GLY A 107 -12.71 15.95 -4.80
N GLY A 108 -11.43 16.24 -4.53
CA GLY A 108 -10.89 16.46 -3.20
C GLY A 108 -9.98 15.32 -2.71
N ASP A 109 -9.39 15.53 -1.54
CA ASP A 109 -8.49 14.57 -0.93
C ASP A 109 -9.27 13.40 -0.31
N HIS A 110 -8.90 12.18 -0.69
CA HIS A 110 -9.50 10.95 -0.18
C HIS A 110 -8.52 10.12 0.66
N GLY A 111 -7.39 10.70 1.06
CA GLY A 111 -6.42 10.04 1.92
C GLY A 111 -6.92 9.88 3.36
N ASP A 112 -6.13 9.15 4.15
CA ASP A 112 -6.36 8.80 5.54
C ASP A 112 -5.73 9.85 6.49
N PRO A 113 -6.52 10.64 7.24
CA PRO A 113 -5.98 11.64 8.16
C PRO A 113 -5.20 11.06 9.35
N ASP A 114 -5.58 9.88 9.83
CA ASP A 114 -4.89 9.18 10.92
C ASP A 114 -3.49 8.72 10.51
N LEU A 115 -3.32 8.26 9.27
CA LEU A 115 -2.01 7.93 8.72
C LEU A 115 -1.14 9.19 8.58
N ALA A 116 -1.69 10.27 8.02
CA ALA A 116 -0.97 11.55 7.91
C ALA A 116 -0.52 12.07 9.28
N GLN A 117 -1.41 12.01 10.28
CA GLN A 117 -1.11 12.43 11.64
C GLN A 117 -0.02 11.57 12.30
N ALA A 118 -0.09 10.25 12.14
CA ALA A 118 0.94 9.35 12.65
C ALA A 118 2.31 9.64 12.03
N LEU A 119 2.37 9.81 10.71
CA LEU A 119 3.59 10.15 9.98
C LEU A 119 4.18 11.49 10.43
N SER A 120 3.35 12.54 10.58
CA SER A 120 3.80 13.83 11.11
C SER A 120 4.45 13.66 12.48
N ARG A 121 3.78 12.96 13.40
CA ARG A 121 4.32 12.73 14.75
C ARG A 121 5.63 11.94 14.74
N LEU A 122 5.77 10.94 13.86
CA LEU A 122 7.01 10.16 13.75
C LEU A 122 8.16 11.05 13.27
N LYS A 123 7.92 11.91 12.27
CA LYS A 123 8.92 12.87 11.77
C LYS A 123 9.33 13.88 12.84
N ASP A 124 8.38 14.33 13.66
CA ASP A 124 8.63 15.34 14.69
C ASP A 124 9.32 14.79 15.95
N SER A 125 9.16 13.50 16.26
CA SER A 125 9.53 12.93 17.57
C SER A 125 10.48 11.73 17.53
N SER A 126 10.90 11.28 16.35
CA SER A 126 11.77 10.11 16.21
C SER A 126 12.78 10.28 15.07
N ASN A 127 13.85 9.49 15.10
CA ASN A 127 14.84 9.40 14.02
C ASN A 127 14.61 8.18 13.12
N LEU A 128 13.37 7.65 13.08
CA LEU A 128 13.07 6.48 12.28
C LEU A 128 13.24 6.80 10.79
N HIS A 129 13.98 5.94 10.10
CA HIS A 129 14.15 6.05 8.65
C HIS A 129 12.97 5.37 7.95
N ILE A 130 12.05 6.17 7.38
CA ILE A 130 10.85 5.69 6.68
C ILE A 130 10.97 6.01 5.17
N PRO A 131 11.79 5.29 4.39
CA PRO A 131 12.00 5.63 2.99
C PRO A 131 10.79 5.33 2.10
N LEU A 132 9.86 4.48 2.56
CA LEU A 132 8.77 3.95 1.74
C LEU A 132 7.47 3.78 2.52
N ILE A 133 6.41 4.34 1.95
CA ILE A 133 5.02 4.17 2.39
C ILE A 133 4.24 3.56 1.22
N VAL A 134 3.83 2.31 1.36
CA VAL A 134 3.07 1.59 0.33
C VAL A 134 1.61 1.52 0.74
N PHE A 135 0.72 1.82 -0.21
CA PHE A 135 -0.72 1.68 -0.01
C PHE A 135 -1.42 1.25 -1.28
N GLY A 136 -2.74 1.09 -1.21
CA GLY A 136 -3.59 0.74 -2.33
C GLY A 136 -4.85 1.58 -2.36
N HIS A 137 -6.00 0.91 -2.54
CA HIS A 137 -7.35 1.48 -2.62
C HIS A 137 -7.63 2.36 -3.85
N MET A 138 -6.81 3.37 -4.09
CA MET A 138 -7.00 4.36 -5.16
C MET A 138 -6.51 3.77 -6.50
N HIS A 139 -7.42 3.21 -7.30
CA HIS A 139 -7.03 2.49 -8.52
C HIS A 139 -6.28 3.37 -9.54
N LYS A 140 -5.36 2.74 -10.29
CA LYS A 140 -4.57 3.39 -11.35
C LYS A 140 -5.42 4.01 -12.46
N GLN A 141 -6.46 3.31 -12.92
CA GLN A 141 -7.40 3.84 -13.90
C GLN A 141 -8.43 4.71 -13.19
N LEU A 142 -8.55 5.98 -13.61
CA LEU A 142 -9.55 6.87 -13.05
C LEU A 142 -10.97 6.44 -13.42
N ALA A 143 -11.93 6.79 -12.56
CA ALA A 143 -13.35 6.60 -12.76
C ALA A 143 -13.79 7.12 -14.14
N TYR A 144 -14.78 6.45 -14.72
CA TYR A 144 -15.29 6.76 -16.07
C TYR A 144 -14.21 6.75 -17.17
N ARG A 145 -13.07 6.09 -16.92
CA ARG A 145 -11.91 6.02 -17.82
C ARG A 145 -11.29 7.39 -18.13
N ALA A 146 -11.37 8.33 -17.20
CA ALA A 146 -10.93 9.71 -17.37
C ALA A 146 -9.40 9.92 -17.31
N GLY A 147 -8.59 8.90 -17.61
CA GLY A 147 -7.13 8.95 -17.56
C GLY A 147 -6.51 8.11 -16.43
N LEU A 148 -5.24 8.38 -16.13
CA LEU A 148 -4.43 7.61 -15.18
C LEU A 148 -4.11 8.44 -13.93
N ARG A 149 -4.09 7.75 -12.79
CA ARG A 149 -3.67 8.27 -11.50
C ARG A 149 -2.14 8.28 -11.38
N LYS A 150 -1.60 9.28 -10.70
CA LYS A 150 -0.21 9.26 -10.23
C LYS A 150 -0.04 8.10 -9.25
N MET A 151 0.85 7.15 -9.55
CA MET A 151 1.07 5.98 -8.70
C MET A 151 2.23 6.15 -7.72
N ILE A 152 2.98 7.25 -7.85
CA ILE A 152 4.10 7.59 -6.98
C ILE A 152 4.11 9.09 -6.67
N VAL A 153 4.50 9.43 -5.45
CA VAL A 153 4.87 10.79 -5.03
C VAL A 153 6.14 10.69 -4.18
N VAL A 154 7.11 11.57 -4.41
CA VAL A 154 8.29 11.70 -3.54
C VAL A 154 8.07 12.93 -2.66
N GLY A 155 8.12 12.72 -1.34
CA GLY A 155 8.03 13.80 -0.37
C GLY A 155 9.28 14.67 -0.35
N HIS A 156 9.19 15.84 0.27
CA HIS A 156 10.32 16.76 0.50
C HIS A 156 11.45 16.19 1.37
N ASP A 157 11.17 15.08 2.04
CA ASP A 157 12.02 14.36 2.99
C ASP A 157 12.46 13.01 2.40
N ASP A 158 12.43 12.91 1.07
CA ASP A 158 12.77 11.73 0.27
C ASP A 158 11.94 10.47 0.58
N THR A 159 10.89 10.59 1.40
CA THR A 159 9.93 9.51 1.64
C THR A 159 9.11 9.27 0.37
N ILE A 160 9.11 8.04 -0.13
CA ILE A 160 8.36 7.67 -1.31
C ILE A 160 6.98 7.12 -0.92
N TYR A 161 5.94 7.73 -1.46
CA TYR A 161 4.55 7.27 -1.39
C TYR A 161 4.24 6.46 -2.64
N LEU A 162 4.00 5.16 -2.47
CA LEU A 162 3.77 4.21 -3.55
C LEU A 162 2.37 3.62 -3.46
N ASN A 163 1.59 3.81 -4.53
CA ASN A 163 0.29 3.18 -4.66
C ASN A 163 0.40 1.92 -5.55
N GLY A 164 0.10 0.76 -4.97
CA GLY A 164 0.15 -0.55 -5.63
C GLY A 164 -1.19 -1.02 -6.23
N ALA A 165 -2.22 -0.15 -6.29
CA ALA A 165 -3.58 -0.54 -6.69
C ALA A 165 -3.75 -0.68 -8.22
N ILE A 166 -3.19 -1.75 -8.78
CA ILE A 166 -3.37 -2.14 -10.19
C ILE A 166 -4.55 -3.10 -10.32
N VAL A 167 -5.60 -2.68 -11.05
CA VAL A 167 -6.81 -3.46 -11.25
C VAL A 167 -7.22 -3.43 -12.74
N PRO A 168 -7.50 -4.59 -13.37
CA PRO A 168 -7.34 -5.94 -12.83
C PRO A 168 -5.86 -6.33 -12.70
N ARG A 169 -5.50 -7.00 -11.59
CA ARG A 169 -4.12 -7.47 -11.34
C ARG A 169 -3.76 -8.71 -12.16
N VAL A 170 -4.76 -9.47 -12.61
CA VAL A 170 -4.61 -10.65 -13.46
C VAL A 170 -5.45 -10.46 -14.71
N LYS A 171 -4.85 -10.64 -15.88
CA LYS A 171 -5.51 -10.52 -17.19
C LYS A 171 -5.22 -11.79 -18.01
N PRO A 172 -6.13 -12.27 -18.86
CA PRO A 172 -5.80 -13.33 -19.81
C PRO A 172 -4.79 -12.81 -20.85
N VAL A 173 -3.86 -13.67 -21.28
CA VAL A 173 -3.01 -13.41 -22.45
C VAL A 173 -3.90 -13.58 -23.70
N ASN A 174 -4.00 -12.53 -24.51
CA ASN A 174 -4.81 -12.41 -25.75
C ASN A 174 -6.36 -12.46 -25.58
N ARG A 175 -7.04 -11.42 -26.10
CA ARG A 175 -8.46 -11.44 -26.49
C ARG A 175 -8.61 -10.80 -27.87
N GLU A 176 -8.44 -11.61 -28.92
CA GLU A 176 -9.19 -11.38 -30.16
C GLU A 176 -10.66 -11.72 -29.86
N PRO A 177 -11.65 -10.85 -30.18
CA PRO A 177 -13.04 -11.02 -29.73
C PRO A 177 -13.77 -12.26 -30.27
N ARG A 178 -13.14 -13.07 -31.12
CA ARG A 178 -13.79 -14.16 -31.88
C ARG A 178 -13.15 -15.54 -31.73
N ALA A 179 -12.12 -15.72 -30.89
CA ALA A 179 -11.52 -17.03 -30.69
C ALA A 179 -12.21 -17.77 -29.54
N THR A 180 -12.96 -18.82 -29.88
CA THR A 180 -13.44 -19.85 -28.94
C THR A 180 -12.26 -20.77 -28.57
N GLN A 181 -11.29 -20.30 -27.78
CA GLN A 181 -10.24 -21.17 -27.22
C GLN A 181 -9.81 -20.70 -25.83
N GLU A 182 -9.52 -21.67 -24.96
CA GLU A 182 -9.03 -21.47 -23.60
C GLU A 182 -7.77 -20.57 -23.61
N SER A 183 -7.70 -19.56 -22.73
CA SER A 183 -6.59 -18.59 -22.73
C SER A 183 -5.24 -19.28 -22.53
N GLU A 184 -4.23 -18.93 -23.35
CA GLU A 184 -2.86 -19.50 -23.30
C GLU A 184 -2.10 -19.22 -22.00
N GLY A 185 -2.62 -18.34 -21.14
CA GLY A 185 -2.02 -18.01 -19.86
C GLY A 185 -2.62 -16.75 -19.25
N THR A 186 -1.97 -16.23 -18.21
CA THR A 186 -2.34 -14.98 -17.55
C THR A 186 -1.17 -14.01 -17.47
N LEU A 187 -1.43 -12.73 -17.70
CA LEU A 187 -0.56 -11.63 -17.26
C LEU A 187 -0.89 -11.27 -15.82
N ARG A 188 0.12 -11.16 -14.96
CA ARG A 188 -0.02 -10.82 -13.54
C ARG A 188 0.84 -9.61 -13.19
N ALA A 189 0.23 -8.60 -12.57
CA ALA A 189 0.91 -7.38 -12.18
C ALA A 189 1.57 -7.49 -10.81
N PHE A 190 2.83 -7.10 -10.76
CA PHE A 190 3.65 -6.94 -9.58
C PHE A 190 4.17 -5.50 -9.52
N THR A 191 4.46 -5.03 -8.31
CA THR A 191 5.22 -3.80 -8.10
C THR A 191 6.49 -4.22 -7.40
N LEU A 192 7.62 -4.03 -8.08
CA LEU A 192 8.93 -4.37 -7.57
C LEU A 192 9.59 -3.11 -7.03
N VAL A 193 10.17 -3.23 -5.84
CA VAL A 193 10.91 -2.16 -5.18
C VAL A 193 12.31 -2.70 -4.89
N GLU A 194 13.31 -2.02 -5.42
CA GLU A 194 14.72 -2.31 -5.17
C GLU A 194 15.23 -1.35 -4.11
N ILE A 195 15.69 -1.91 -2.98
CA ILE A 195 16.26 -1.16 -1.85
C ILE A 195 17.72 -1.56 -1.71
N VAL A 196 18.62 -0.59 -1.74
CA VAL A 196 20.07 -0.78 -1.60
C VAL A 196 20.56 0.16 -0.50
N GLU A 197 21.27 -0.39 0.49
CA GLU A 197 21.84 0.39 1.60
C GLU A 197 20.81 1.30 2.29
N GLY A 198 19.59 0.79 2.47
CA GLY A 198 18.50 1.52 3.13
C GLY A 198 17.81 2.59 2.27
N ARG A 199 18.19 2.76 1.00
CA ARG A 199 17.57 3.71 0.07
C ARG A 199 16.80 2.98 -1.02
N VAL A 200 15.66 3.52 -1.42
CA VAL A 200 14.93 3.01 -2.58
C VAL A 200 15.65 3.47 -3.84
N GLU A 201 16.11 2.52 -4.67
CA GLU A 201 16.87 2.80 -5.89
C GLU A 201 15.99 2.67 -7.15
N LYS A 202 15.00 1.79 -7.14
CA LYS A 202 14.09 1.62 -8.28
C LYS A 202 12.73 1.15 -7.82
N ILE A 203 11.69 1.67 -8.46
CA ILE A 203 10.33 1.12 -8.37
C ILE A 203 9.84 0.87 -9.78
N ALA A 204 9.34 -0.34 -10.03
CA ALA A 204 8.76 -0.70 -11.31
C ALA A 204 7.41 -1.41 -11.15
N GLU A 205 6.48 -1.10 -12.05
CA GLU A 205 5.33 -1.94 -12.34
C GLU A 205 5.76 -3.00 -13.35
N THR A 206 5.66 -4.28 -12.99
CA THR A 206 6.10 -5.40 -13.81
C THR A 206 4.93 -6.33 -14.08
N TRP A 207 4.69 -6.63 -15.36
CA TRP A 207 3.73 -7.64 -15.78
C TRP A 207 4.47 -8.92 -16.12
N VAL A 208 4.06 -10.03 -15.50
CA VAL A 208 4.62 -11.36 -15.72
C VAL A 208 3.60 -12.20 -16.46
N SER A 209 3.99 -12.72 -17.62
CA SER A 209 3.25 -13.77 -18.32
C SER A 209 3.45 -15.10 -17.60
N VAL A 210 2.34 -15.80 -17.35
CA VAL A 210 2.30 -17.13 -16.75
C VAL A 210 1.54 -18.03 -17.72
N ALA A 211 2.28 -18.89 -18.43
CA ALA A 211 1.73 -19.89 -19.34
C ALA A 211 1.08 -21.05 -18.56
N ARG A 212 0.21 -21.81 -19.24
CA ARG A 212 -0.51 -22.95 -18.62
C ARG A 212 0.39 -24.09 -18.20
N ASP A 213 1.52 -24.27 -18.88
CA ASP A 213 2.54 -25.28 -18.57
C ASP A 213 3.45 -24.86 -17.40
N GLY A 214 3.19 -23.70 -16.78
CA GLY A 214 3.96 -23.16 -15.66
C GLY A 214 5.13 -22.27 -16.08
N GLY A 215 5.38 -22.07 -17.38
CA GLY A 215 6.39 -21.14 -17.86
C GLY A 215 6.08 -19.70 -17.43
N THR A 216 7.08 -19.00 -16.90
CA THR A 216 6.95 -17.59 -16.51
C THR A 216 7.97 -16.71 -17.22
N ALA A 217 7.52 -15.58 -17.75
CA ALA A 217 8.39 -14.59 -18.39
C ALA A 217 7.92 -13.17 -18.06
N MET A 218 8.88 -12.25 -17.91
CA MET A 218 8.55 -10.83 -17.84
C MET A 218 8.00 -10.37 -19.20
N ALA A 219 6.81 -9.79 -19.20
CA ALA A 219 6.12 -9.32 -20.40
C ALA A 219 6.30 -7.81 -20.59
N GLU A 220 6.09 -7.02 -19.53
CA GLU A 220 6.21 -5.57 -19.56
C GLU A 220 6.85 -5.07 -18.26
N GLU A 221 7.65 -4.01 -18.36
CA GLU A 221 8.17 -3.28 -17.21
C GLU A 221 7.98 -1.77 -17.45
N LEU A 222 7.38 -1.09 -16.48
CA LEU A 222 7.26 0.35 -16.42
C LEU A 222 7.97 0.86 -15.17
N VAL A 223 9.09 1.54 -15.36
CA VAL A 223 9.82 2.19 -14.26
C VAL A 223 9.02 3.40 -13.77
N LEU A 224 8.59 3.36 -12.51
CA LEU A 224 7.87 4.44 -11.83
C LEU A 224 8.84 5.38 -11.09
N PHE A 225 10.00 4.87 -10.69
CA PHE A 225 11.05 5.61 -9.99
C PHE A 225 12.42 5.04 -10.35
N ASP A 226 13.38 5.93 -10.63
CA ASP A 226 14.79 5.61 -10.75
C ASP A 226 15.58 6.60 -9.88
N GLY A 227 16.21 6.08 -8.83
CA GLY A 227 17.00 6.84 -7.87
C GLY A 227 18.43 7.09 -8.32
N LYS A 228 18.86 6.51 -9.45
CA LYS A 228 20.18 6.77 -10.01
C LYS A 228 20.25 8.22 -10.51
N PRO A 229 21.34 8.95 -10.23
CA PRO A 229 21.51 10.28 -10.81
C PRO A 229 21.50 10.18 -12.34
N LEU A 230 20.74 11.06 -12.99
CA LEU A 230 20.78 11.24 -14.44
C LEU A 230 22.24 11.46 -14.85
N ARG A 231 22.79 10.54 -15.64
CA ARG A 231 24.15 10.66 -16.20
C ARG A 231 24.23 11.77 -17.21
#